data_AF-A0A2V5J5E1-F1
#
_entry.id   AF-A0A2V5J5E1-F1
#
_cell.length_a   1.000
_cell.length_b   1.000
_cell.length_c   1.000
_cell.angle_alpha   90.00
_cell.angle_beta   90.00
_cell.angle_gamma   90.00
#
_symmetry.space_group_name_H-M   'P 1'
#
loop_
_entity.id
_entity.type
_entity.pdbx_description
1 polymer ?
#
loop_
_entity_poly.entity_id
_entity_poly.type
_entity_poly.pdbx_seq_one_letter_code
_entity_poly.pdbx_strand_id
1 'polypeptide(L)'
;MSLTSSAISSERGDLTDSRLAALCAETVRRAFLEYEERFRAITLRARERFLARDWQGSYADAAERLRLYARQMEKLTEQTKKIMGTRLSERSVWRGMKAVYSSLIAQSPKREIAESFFNSLTRRIFATEGVDQAIEFVDTDFDEAPATPLDNRRTYSGALIHQLLIASLTDPATGFAEEHWCHLDATARLAGERIQAAFRASQQQTPANGTPRFEMIGNVFYRGRGAYLIGRAFRDKGDKAPVAIALCLRHENETGIDLDA
;
A
#
# COMPACT_ATOMS: atom_id res chain seq x y z
N MET A 1 -3.79 -65.87 18.20
CA MET A 1 -4.76 -65.14 17.35
C MET A 1 -5.04 -63.81 18.02
N SER A 2 -4.92 -62.72 17.25
CA SER A 2 -5.24 -61.32 17.57
C SER A 2 -4.33 -60.58 18.56
N LEU A 3 -3.81 -59.39 18.26
CA LEU A 3 -3.49 -58.68 17.01
C LEU A 3 -2.70 -57.46 17.52
N THR A 4 -1.46 -57.34 17.09
CA THR A 4 -0.57 -56.21 17.37
C THR A 4 -1.20 -54.91 16.87
N SER A 5 -1.52 -54.01 17.79
CA SER A 5 -1.78 -52.60 17.49
C SER A 5 -0.47 -51.93 17.08
N SER A 6 -0.17 -51.92 15.78
CA SER A 6 0.88 -51.12 15.18
C SER A 6 0.41 -50.64 13.81
N ALA A 7 0.87 -49.44 13.43
CA ALA A 7 0.62 -48.72 12.18
C ALA A 7 -0.59 -47.77 12.14
N ILE A 8 -0.47 -46.63 12.84
CA ILE A 8 -1.09 -45.36 12.37
C ILE A 8 0.01 -44.28 12.13
N SER A 9 1.30 -44.61 12.23
CA SER A 9 2.38 -43.60 12.29
C SER A 9 3.35 -43.55 11.11
N SER A 10 3.02 -43.97 9.88
CA SER A 10 4.04 -44.02 8.81
C SER A 10 3.65 -43.68 7.37
N GLU A 11 2.60 -42.89 7.11
CA GLU A 11 2.21 -42.52 5.73
C GLU A 11 2.23 -41.01 5.41
N ARG A 12 3.25 -40.29 5.90
CA ARG A 12 3.79 -39.14 5.16
C ARG A 12 5.24 -39.45 4.86
N GLY A 13 5.50 -40.14 3.75
CA GLY A 13 6.87 -40.39 3.29
C GLY A 13 7.67 -39.10 3.33
N ASP A 14 8.86 -39.14 3.92
CA ASP A 14 9.71 -37.97 4.12
C ASP A 14 9.85 -37.21 2.79
N LEU A 15 9.27 -36.01 2.72
CA LEU A 15 9.37 -35.18 1.52
C LEU A 15 10.85 -34.97 1.22
N THR A 16 11.26 -35.04 -0.04
CA THR A 16 12.60 -34.59 -0.43
C THR A 16 12.76 -33.11 -0.12
N ASP A 17 13.99 -32.63 0.08
CA ASP A 17 14.26 -31.22 0.36
C ASP A 17 13.63 -30.28 -0.68
N SER A 18 13.69 -30.65 -1.96
CA SER A 18 13.04 -29.87 -3.03
C SER A 18 11.51 -29.82 -2.92
N ARG A 19 10.87 -30.94 -2.53
CA ARG A 19 9.40 -30.97 -2.34
C ARG A 19 8.98 -30.22 -1.08
N LEU A 20 9.77 -30.33 -0.02
CA LEU A 20 9.57 -29.57 1.22
C LEU A 20 9.73 -28.06 0.97
N ALA A 21 10.79 -27.67 0.26
CA ALA A 21 11.04 -26.30 -0.16
C ALA A 21 9.88 -25.73 -0.98
N ALA A 22 9.38 -26.47 -1.97
CA ALA A 22 8.25 -26.04 -2.79
C ALA A 22 6.95 -25.88 -1.97
N LEU A 23 6.68 -26.82 -1.05
CA LEU A 23 5.51 -26.75 -0.16
C LEU A 23 5.58 -25.52 0.77
N CYS A 24 6.74 -25.25 1.35
CA CYS A 24 6.93 -24.09 2.20
C CYS A 24 6.85 -22.79 1.40
N ALA A 25 7.46 -22.71 0.21
CA ALA A 25 7.39 -21.53 -0.68
C ALA A 25 5.93 -21.17 -1.02
N GLU A 26 5.12 -22.16 -1.37
CA GLU A 26 3.70 -21.96 -1.65
C GLU A 26 2.92 -21.53 -0.40
N THR A 27 3.30 -22.03 0.77
CA THR A 27 2.73 -21.60 2.05
C THR A 27 3.06 -20.14 2.35
N VAL A 28 4.30 -19.70 2.12
CA VAL A 28 4.69 -18.30 2.27
C VAL A 28 3.95 -17.41 1.28
N ARG A 29 3.83 -17.83 0.01
CA ARG A 29 3.10 -17.09 -1.03
C ARG A 29 1.63 -16.89 -0.65
N ARG A 30 0.97 -17.95 -0.22
CA ARG A 30 -0.42 -17.89 0.24
C ARG A 30 -0.59 -16.98 1.46
N ALA A 31 0.33 -17.03 2.41
CA ALA A 31 0.30 -16.14 3.58
C ALA A 31 0.52 -14.67 3.19
N PHE A 32 1.38 -14.39 2.21
CA PHE A 32 1.58 -13.05 1.66
C PHE A 32 0.31 -12.54 0.97
N LEU A 33 -0.34 -13.37 0.15
CA LEU A 33 -1.61 -13.00 -0.50
C LEU A 33 -2.74 -12.76 0.52
N GLU A 34 -2.85 -13.58 1.56
CA GLU A 34 -3.80 -13.38 2.67
C GLU A 34 -3.55 -12.06 3.41
N TYR A 35 -2.28 -11.70 3.62
CA TYR A 35 -1.90 -10.41 4.20
C TYR A 35 -2.34 -9.24 3.32
N GLU A 36 -2.02 -9.30 2.02
CA GLU A 36 -2.32 -8.25 1.05
C GLU A 36 -3.84 -8.03 0.89
N GLU A 37 -4.61 -9.12 0.83
CA GLU A 37 -6.06 -9.08 0.77
C GLU A 37 -6.64 -8.39 2.01
N ARG A 38 -6.21 -8.78 3.21
CA ARG A 38 -6.67 -8.16 4.47
C ARG A 38 -6.24 -6.71 4.59
N PHE A 39 -5.00 -6.39 4.23
CA PHE A 39 -4.49 -5.02 4.25
C PHE A 39 -5.32 -4.12 3.33
N ARG A 40 -5.65 -4.61 2.13
CA ARG A 40 -6.53 -3.92 1.18
C ARG A 40 -7.95 -3.77 1.75
N ALA A 41 -8.52 -4.84 2.30
CA ALA A 41 -9.87 -4.82 2.86
C ALA A 41 -10.01 -3.78 3.98
N ILE A 42 -9.04 -3.69 4.90
CA ILE A 42 -9.02 -2.65 5.94
C ILE A 42 -8.89 -1.25 5.33
N THR A 43 -8.00 -1.09 4.35
CA THR A 43 -7.75 0.23 3.71
C THR A 43 -8.98 0.75 2.96
N LEU A 44 -9.77 -0.12 2.33
CA LEU A 44 -10.96 0.26 1.56
C LEU A 44 -12.10 0.81 2.43
N ARG A 45 -12.15 0.45 3.73
CA ARG A 45 -13.16 0.96 4.68
C ARG A 45 -13.02 2.46 4.94
N ALA A 46 -11.81 3.02 4.75
CA ALA A 46 -11.48 4.38 5.18
C ALA A 46 -12.41 5.44 4.58
N ARG A 47 -12.82 5.25 3.31
CA ARG A 47 -13.73 6.17 2.62
C ARG A 47 -15.10 6.25 3.28
N GLU A 48 -15.72 5.10 3.53
CA GLU A 48 -17.05 5.02 4.13
C GLU A 48 -17.02 5.52 5.58
N ARG A 49 -15.98 5.17 6.34
CA ARG A 49 -15.83 5.67 7.71
C ARG A 49 -15.64 7.18 7.77
N PHE A 50 -14.88 7.76 6.84
CA PHE A 50 -14.73 9.21 6.74
C PHE A 50 -16.09 9.88 6.48
N LEU A 51 -16.83 9.43 5.46
CA LEU A 51 -18.17 9.94 5.14
C LEU A 51 -19.14 9.82 6.33
N ALA A 52 -19.12 8.67 7.01
CA ALA A 52 -19.98 8.38 8.15
C ALA A 52 -19.53 9.07 9.45
N ARG A 53 -18.38 9.77 9.44
CA ARG A 53 -17.74 10.35 10.64
C ARG A 53 -17.44 9.30 11.72
N ASP A 54 -17.20 8.05 11.33
CA ASP A 54 -16.86 6.94 12.21
C ASP A 54 -15.38 7.00 12.61
N TRP A 55 -15.05 7.93 13.50
CA TRP A 55 -13.67 8.14 13.96
C TRP A 55 -13.17 6.97 14.79
N GLN A 56 -14.00 6.44 15.68
CA GLN A 56 -13.64 5.28 16.49
C GLN A 56 -13.26 4.10 15.60
N GLY A 57 -14.04 3.86 14.56
CA GLY A 57 -13.77 2.88 13.54
C GLY A 57 -12.50 3.12 12.73
N SER A 58 -12.23 4.37 12.34
CA SER A 58 -10.98 4.74 11.65
C SER A 58 -9.75 4.43 12.51
N TYR A 59 -9.81 4.76 13.82
CA TYR A 59 -8.74 4.40 14.76
C TYR A 59 -8.62 2.88 14.97
N ALA A 60 -9.74 2.16 15.00
CA ALA A 60 -9.75 0.71 15.09
C ALA A 60 -9.09 0.05 13.86
N ASP A 61 -9.41 0.51 12.64
CA ASP A 61 -8.79 0.04 11.40
C ASP A 61 -7.28 0.32 11.37
N ALA A 62 -6.86 1.51 11.81
CA ALA A 62 -5.44 1.84 11.91
C ALA A 62 -4.70 0.88 12.86
N ALA A 63 -5.30 0.57 14.01
CA ALA A 63 -4.75 -0.37 14.98
C ALA A 63 -4.79 -1.82 14.49
N GLU A 64 -5.82 -2.22 13.75
CA GLU A 64 -5.93 -3.53 13.11
C GLU A 64 -4.82 -3.71 12.07
N ARG A 65 -4.62 -2.72 11.20
CA ARG A 65 -3.59 -2.70 10.16
C ARG A 65 -2.18 -2.76 10.75
N LEU A 66 -1.93 -2.01 11.83
CA LEU A 66 -0.64 -2.03 12.53
C LEU A 66 -0.30 -3.44 13.06
N ARG A 67 -1.29 -4.16 13.60
CA ARG A 67 -1.09 -5.52 14.14
C ARG A 67 -1.15 -6.62 13.08
N LEU A 68 -1.69 -6.34 11.89
CA LEU A 68 -1.94 -7.33 10.85
C LEU A 68 -0.66 -8.06 10.43
N TYR A 69 0.42 -7.31 10.18
CA TYR A 69 1.69 -7.88 9.75
C TYR A 69 2.26 -8.85 10.80
N ALA A 70 2.34 -8.40 12.06
CA ALA A 70 2.88 -9.20 13.14
C ALA A 70 2.12 -10.51 13.34
N ARG A 71 0.77 -10.46 13.31
CA ARG A 71 -0.11 -11.64 13.42
C ARG A 71 0.06 -12.60 12.26
N GLN A 72 0.08 -12.10 11.02
CA GLN A 72 0.26 -12.97 9.85
C GLN A 72 1.62 -13.66 9.90
N MET A 73 2.66 -12.91 10.29
CA MET A 73 4.02 -13.44 10.34
C MET A 73 4.20 -14.47 11.47
N GLU A 74 3.51 -14.30 12.61
CA GLU A 74 3.49 -15.29 13.69
C GLU A 74 2.83 -16.59 13.24
N LYS A 75 1.63 -16.49 12.64
CA LYS A 75 0.92 -17.64 12.05
C LYS A 75 1.80 -18.38 11.03
N LEU A 76 2.45 -17.64 10.12
CA LEU A 76 3.33 -18.21 9.12
C LEU A 76 4.54 -18.90 9.75
N THR A 77 5.16 -18.28 10.76
CA THR A 77 6.31 -18.85 11.47
C THR A 77 5.96 -20.21 12.08
N GLU A 78 4.84 -20.31 12.79
CA GLU A 78 4.38 -21.56 13.39
C GLU A 78 4.00 -22.62 12.35
N GLN A 79 3.38 -22.21 11.24
CA GLN A 79 3.09 -23.13 10.13
C GLN A 79 4.38 -23.69 9.51
N THR A 80 5.37 -22.84 9.25
CA THR A 80 6.66 -23.24 8.68
C THR A 80 7.41 -24.18 9.64
N LYS A 81 7.45 -23.88 10.95
CA LYS A 81 8.00 -24.79 11.98
C LYS A 81 7.36 -26.17 11.93
N LYS A 82 6.02 -26.23 11.85
CA LYS A 82 5.27 -27.49 11.80
C LYS A 82 5.52 -28.28 10.51
N ILE A 83 5.66 -27.61 9.37
CA ILE A 83 5.90 -28.25 8.08
C ILE A 83 7.33 -28.79 8.00
N MET A 84 8.33 -28.00 8.42
CA MET A 84 9.75 -28.36 8.30
C MET A 84 10.25 -29.29 9.42
N GLY A 85 9.65 -29.24 10.61
CA GLY A 85 10.01 -30.11 11.73
C GLY A 85 11.50 -30.02 12.07
N THR A 86 12.19 -31.16 12.09
CA THR A 86 13.63 -31.26 12.37
C THR A 86 14.50 -30.55 11.33
N ARG A 87 13.98 -30.32 10.11
CA ARG A 87 14.69 -29.68 9.01
C ARG A 87 14.55 -28.16 8.99
N LEU A 88 13.93 -27.57 10.02
CA LEU A 88 13.72 -26.13 10.13
C LEU A 88 15.03 -25.32 10.01
N SER A 89 16.13 -25.83 10.56
CA SER A 89 17.44 -25.18 10.53
C SER A 89 18.29 -25.52 9.29
N GLU A 90 17.79 -26.36 8.37
CA GLU A 90 18.56 -26.82 7.21
C GLU A 90 18.59 -25.75 6.11
N ARG A 91 19.72 -25.06 5.98
CA ARG A 91 19.91 -24.00 4.97
C ARG A 91 19.68 -24.49 3.53
N SER A 92 19.90 -25.77 3.22
CA SER A 92 19.62 -26.35 1.89
C SER A 92 18.15 -26.19 1.50
N VAL A 93 17.24 -26.48 2.44
CA VAL A 93 15.79 -26.36 2.25
C VAL A 93 15.39 -24.89 2.07
N TRP A 94 15.98 -23.98 2.85
CA TRP A 94 15.72 -22.54 2.73
C TRP A 94 16.19 -21.94 1.41
N ARG A 95 17.38 -22.35 0.93
CA ARG A 95 17.87 -21.98 -0.41
C ARG A 95 16.91 -22.44 -1.51
N GLY A 96 16.48 -23.69 -1.44
CA GLY A 96 15.47 -24.23 -2.37
C GLY A 96 14.16 -23.47 -2.29
N MET A 97 13.71 -23.14 -1.07
CA MET A 97 12.47 -22.41 -0.86
C MET A 97 12.55 -20.99 -1.43
N LYS A 98 13.65 -20.27 -1.21
CA LYS A 98 13.88 -18.93 -1.78
C LYS A 98 13.78 -18.97 -3.31
N ALA A 99 14.45 -19.92 -3.96
CA ALA A 99 14.43 -20.07 -5.41
C ALA A 99 13.01 -20.34 -5.98
N VAL A 100 12.25 -21.24 -5.34
CA VAL A 100 10.87 -21.52 -5.74
C VAL A 100 9.98 -20.30 -5.47
N TYR A 101 10.12 -19.65 -4.32
CA TYR A 101 9.35 -18.47 -3.96
C TYR A 101 9.59 -17.30 -4.93
N SER A 102 10.84 -17.05 -5.29
CA SER A 102 11.24 -16.05 -6.30
C SER A 102 10.50 -16.28 -7.62
N SER A 103 10.47 -17.53 -8.10
CA SER A 103 9.73 -17.91 -9.30
C SER A 103 8.22 -17.65 -9.19
N LEU A 104 7.62 -17.88 -8.01
CA LEU A 104 6.20 -17.70 -7.76
C LEU A 104 5.75 -16.23 -7.71
N ILE A 105 6.65 -15.32 -7.36
CA ILE A 105 6.35 -13.88 -7.23
C ILE A 105 6.80 -13.06 -8.45
N ALA A 106 7.42 -13.70 -9.46
CA ALA A 106 8.06 -13.01 -10.58
C ALA A 106 7.14 -12.05 -11.34
N GLN A 107 5.85 -12.38 -11.47
CA GLN A 107 4.86 -11.56 -12.15
C GLN A 107 4.06 -10.64 -11.20
N SER A 108 4.40 -10.63 -9.91
CA SER A 108 3.71 -9.81 -8.92
C SER A 108 4.13 -8.34 -9.05
N PRO A 109 3.18 -7.39 -9.14
CA PRO A 109 3.50 -5.96 -9.07
C PRO A 109 4.01 -5.54 -7.68
N LYS A 110 3.94 -6.43 -6.68
CA LYS A 110 4.35 -6.21 -5.29
C LYS A 110 5.50 -7.12 -4.87
N ARG A 111 6.35 -7.52 -5.82
CA ARG A 111 7.48 -8.44 -5.60
C ARG A 111 8.44 -7.98 -4.49
N GLU A 112 8.78 -6.69 -4.42
CA GLU A 112 9.69 -6.16 -3.38
C GLU A 112 9.10 -6.32 -1.96
N ILE A 113 7.78 -6.15 -1.84
CA ILE A 113 7.06 -6.38 -0.58
C ILE A 113 7.05 -7.88 -0.25
N ALA A 114 6.91 -8.73 -1.26
CA ALA A 114 6.94 -10.18 -1.12
C ALA A 114 8.33 -10.70 -0.70
N GLU A 115 9.41 -10.19 -1.29
CA GLU A 115 10.80 -10.45 -0.88
C GLU A 115 11.03 -10.04 0.58
N SER A 116 10.59 -8.83 0.96
CA SER A 116 10.67 -8.34 2.35
C SER A 116 9.84 -9.20 3.33
N PHE A 117 8.70 -9.71 2.89
CA PHE A 117 7.87 -10.62 3.66
C PHE A 117 8.57 -11.97 3.89
N PHE A 118 9.24 -12.52 2.88
CA PHE A 118 10.07 -13.71 3.02
C PHE A 118 11.26 -13.49 3.96
N ASN A 119 11.98 -12.38 3.82
CA ASN A 119 13.11 -12.03 4.70
C ASN A 119 12.68 -11.89 6.17
N SER A 120 11.46 -11.41 6.41
CA SER A 120 10.95 -11.29 7.77
C SER A 120 10.65 -12.65 8.40
N LEU A 121 10.27 -13.66 7.59
CA LEU A 121 10.13 -15.03 8.05
C LEU A 121 11.50 -15.65 8.37
N THR A 122 12.48 -15.52 7.47
CA THR A 122 13.82 -16.08 7.66
C THR A 122 14.47 -15.51 8.92
N ARG A 123 14.41 -14.20 9.12
CA ARG A 123 14.97 -13.53 10.31
C ARG A 123 14.30 -13.95 11.61
N ARG A 124 13.00 -14.24 11.61
CA ARG A 124 12.31 -14.76 12.80
C ARG A 124 12.73 -16.18 13.17
N ILE A 125 13.18 -16.97 12.20
CA ILE A 125 13.56 -18.37 12.43
C ILE A 125 15.04 -18.50 12.78
N PHE A 126 15.91 -17.78 12.07
CA PHE A 126 17.36 -17.86 12.28
C PHE A 126 17.91 -16.87 13.29
N ALA A 127 17.13 -15.87 13.71
CA ALA A 127 17.61 -14.75 14.53
C ALA A 127 18.93 -14.15 14.00
N THR A 128 19.08 -14.12 12.67
CA THR A 128 20.34 -13.79 11.99
C THR A 128 20.85 -12.42 12.44
N GLU A 129 22.08 -12.37 12.95
CA GLU A 129 22.87 -11.15 13.03
C GLU A 129 23.56 -10.93 11.68
N GLY A 130 23.29 -9.80 11.01
CA GLY A 130 23.76 -9.54 9.65
C GLY A 130 22.78 -10.02 8.57
N VAL A 131 23.29 -10.37 7.39
CA VAL A 131 22.50 -10.86 6.24
C VAL A 131 23.08 -12.16 5.68
N ASP A 132 22.24 -13.14 5.36
CA ASP A 132 22.65 -14.38 4.67
C ASP A 132 22.04 -14.43 3.26
N GLN A 133 22.79 -13.96 2.25
CA GLN A 133 22.34 -13.87 0.84
C GLN A 133 21.85 -15.20 0.25
N ALA A 134 22.31 -16.34 0.80
CA ALA A 134 21.88 -17.64 0.32
C ALA A 134 20.40 -17.92 0.65
N ILE A 135 19.90 -17.33 1.74
CA ILE A 135 18.54 -17.57 2.25
C ILE A 135 17.70 -16.29 2.38
N GLU A 136 18.27 -15.11 2.14
CA GLU A 136 17.58 -13.81 2.13
C GLU A 136 17.73 -13.11 0.78
N PHE A 137 16.74 -12.30 0.41
CA PHE A 137 16.82 -11.34 -0.70
C PHE A 137 17.54 -10.07 -0.21
N VAL A 138 18.83 -9.93 -0.49
CA VAL A 138 19.62 -8.73 -0.14
C VAL A 138 19.57 -7.72 -1.29
N ASP A 139 19.79 -8.22 -2.49
CA ASP A 139 19.43 -7.56 -3.74
C ASP A 139 18.15 -8.21 -4.27
N THR A 140 17.34 -7.45 -5.02
CA THR A 140 16.17 -8.01 -5.68
C THR A 140 16.63 -9.03 -6.72
N ASP A 141 15.91 -10.15 -6.84
CA ASP A 141 16.21 -11.18 -7.86
C ASP A 141 15.76 -10.73 -9.27
N PHE A 142 15.27 -9.50 -9.42
CA PHE A 142 14.64 -9.01 -10.64
C PHE A 142 15.30 -7.74 -11.19
N ASP A 143 15.95 -7.87 -12.35
CA ASP A 143 16.62 -6.75 -13.03
C ASP A 143 15.65 -5.75 -13.71
N GLU A 144 14.48 -6.22 -14.15
CA GLU A 144 13.50 -5.40 -14.89
C GLU A 144 12.44 -4.82 -13.95
N ALA A 145 12.08 -3.54 -14.08
CA ALA A 145 10.96 -2.96 -13.33
C ALA A 145 9.64 -3.74 -13.60
N PRO A 146 8.74 -3.88 -12.62
CA PRO A 146 7.46 -4.56 -12.84
C PRO A 146 6.72 -3.96 -14.05
N ALA A 147 6.04 -4.83 -14.80
CA ALA A 147 5.35 -4.45 -16.04
C ALA A 147 4.42 -3.25 -15.83
N THR A 148 4.82 -2.12 -16.43
CA THR A 148 4.18 -0.79 -16.44
C THR A 148 3.70 -0.29 -15.08
N PRO A 149 4.33 0.76 -14.50
CA PRO A 149 3.75 1.46 -13.36
C PRO A 149 2.31 1.83 -13.72
N LEU A 150 1.34 1.42 -12.89
CA LEU A 150 -0.02 1.96 -12.99
C LEU A 150 0.10 3.46 -12.73
N ASP A 151 0.09 4.27 -13.80
CA ASP A 151 -0.01 5.72 -13.67
C ASP A 151 -1.38 6.02 -13.07
N ASN A 152 -1.41 6.15 -11.74
CA ASN A 152 -2.62 6.45 -10.99
C ASN A 152 -2.89 7.95 -10.94
N ARG A 153 -2.18 8.76 -11.73
CA ARG A 153 -2.33 10.21 -11.72
C ARG A 153 -3.61 10.64 -12.44
N ARG A 154 -4.32 11.60 -11.84
CA ARG A 154 -5.42 12.35 -12.47
C ARG A 154 -4.91 13.73 -12.87
N THR A 155 -5.20 14.15 -14.11
CA THR A 155 -4.80 15.47 -14.61
C THR A 155 -6.03 16.33 -14.86
N TYR A 156 -6.04 17.53 -14.31
CA TYR A 156 -7.10 18.53 -14.51
C TYR A 156 -6.48 19.78 -15.15
N SER A 157 -7.05 20.28 -16.25
CA SER A 157 -6.52 21.45 -16.97
C SER A 157 -7.61 22.16 -17.75
N GLY A 158 -7.31 23.37 -18.25
CA GLY A 158 -8.20 24.10 -19.16
C GLY A 158 -9.29 24.93 -18.46
N ALA A 159 -9.12 25.17 -17.15
CA ALA A 159 -10.04 25.96 -16.34
C ALA A 159 -9.25 26.84 -15.35
N LEU A 160 -9.93 27.74 -14.65
CA LEU A 160 -9.32 28.54 -13.58
C LEU A 160 -8.93 27.66 -12.38
N ILE A 161 -7.95 28.08 -11.58
CA ILE A 161 -7.42 27.31 -10.43
C ILE A 161 -8.54 26.82 -9.49
N HIS A 162 -9.51 27.67 -9.13
CA HIS A 162 -10.61 27.27 -8.25
C HIS A 162 -11.54 26.23 -8.91
N GLN A 163 -11.74 26.29 -10.23
CA GLN A 163 -12.52 25.29 -10.97
C GLN A 163 -11.78 23.96 -11.06
N LEU A 164 -10.44 23.99 -11.21
CA LEU A 164 -9.60 22.79 -11.16
C LEU A 164 -9.61 22.15 -9.76
N LEU A 165 -9.61 22.96 -8.70
CA LEU A 165 -9.79 22.49 -7.33
C LEU A 165 -11.13 21.77 -7.20
N ILE A 166 -12.24 22.42 -7.57
CA ILE A 166 -13.58 21.82 -7.51
C ILE A 166 -13.60 20.50 -8.30
N ALA A 167 -13.14 20.50 -9.54
CA ALA A 167 -13.08 19.29 -10.37
C ALA A 167 -12.26 18.16 -9.74
N SER A 168 -11.14 18.47 -9.07
CA SER A 168 -10.35 17.46 -8.37
C SER A 168 -11.00 16.94 -7.10
N LEU A 169 -11.72 17.81 -6.38
CA LEU A 169 -12.40 17.52 -5.13
C LEU A 169 -13.69 16.72 -5.33
N THR A 170 -14.33 16.86 -6.50
CA THR A 170 -15.60 16.21 -6.85
C THR A 170 -15.46 15.09 -7.87
N ASP A 171 -14.23 14.74 -8.29
CA ASP A 171 -13.97 13.61 -9.17
C ASP A 171 -14.60 12.32 -8.59
N PRO A 172 -15.50 11.62 -9.30
CA PRO A 172 -16.16 10.42 -8.77
C PRO A 172 -15.20 9.30 -8.37
N ALA A 173 -14.01 9.24 -8.99
CA ALA A 173 -13.02 8.21 -8.71
C ALA A 173 -12.13 8.55 -7.50
N THR A 174 -11.90 9.84 -7.22
CA THR A 174 -10.84 10.28 -6.29
C THR A 174 -11.26 11.37 -5.31
N GLY A 175 -12.49 11.85 -5.40
CA GLY A 175 -13.07 12.91 -4.58
C GLY A 175 -14.39 12.50 -3.95
N PHE A 176 -15.20 13.51 -3.62
CA PHE A 176 -16.49 13.38 -2.94
C PHE A 176 -17.55 14.16 -3.71
N ALA A 177 -18.71 13.54 -3.91
CA ALA A 177 -19.82 14.16 -4.60
C ALA A 177 -20.25 15.49 -3.94
N GLU A 178 -20.73 16.44 -4.76
CA GLU A 178 -20.98 17.82 -4.34
C GLU A 178 -21.93 17.93 -3.14
N GLU A 179 -22.89 17.02 -3.01
CA GLU A 179 -23.84 16.96 -1.90
C GLU A 179 -23.21 16.71 -0.53
N HIS A 180 -21.96 16.24 -0.47
CA HIS A 180 -21.24 16.03 0.78
C HIS A 180 -20.55 17.29 1.31
N TRP A 181 -20.49 18.37 0.53
CA TRP A 181 -19.73 19.57 0.86
C TRP A 181 -20.59 20.68 1.47
N CYS A 182 -20.04 21.43 2.42
CA CYS A 182 -20.71 22.62 2.97
C CYS A 182 -20.38 23.89 2.17
N HIS A 183 -19.08 24.17 1.97
CA HIS A 183 -18.60 25.44 1.41
C HIS A 183 -17.62 25.23 0.25
N LEU A 184 -17.93 24.29 -0.65
CA LEU A 184 -17.00 23.85 -1.71
C LEU A 184 -16.47 25.02 -2.56
N ASP A 185 -17.34 25.86 -3.11
CA ASP A 185 -16.90 26.98 -3.96
C ASP A 185 -16.07 28.01 -3.17
N ALA A 186 -16.53 28.41 -1.99
CA ALA A 186 -15.84 29.40 -1.15
C ALA A 186 -14.45 28.92 -0.69
N THR A 187 -14.35 27.69 -0.20
CA THR A 187 -13.08 27.10 0.24
C THR A 187 -12.14 26.81 -0.94
N ALA A 188 -12.67 26.42 -2.11
CA ALA A 188 -11.86 26.28 -3.33
C ALA A 188 -11.31 27.63 -3.82
N ARG A 189 -12.03 28.74 -3.66
CA ARG A 189 -11.49 30.07 -3.98
C ARG A 189 -10.35 30.47 -3.05
N LEU A 190 -10.52 30.29 -1.73
CA LEU A 190 -9.48 30.55 -0.72
C LEU A 190 -8.21 29.71 -0.97
N ALA A 191 -8.38 28.41 -1.20
CA ALA A 191 -7.26 27.54 -1.55
C ALA A 191 -6.61 27.96 -2.88
N GLY A 192 -7.41 28.40 -3.86
CA GLY A 192 -6.93 28.94 -5.12
C GLY A 192 -6.06 30.17 -4.95
N GLU A 193 -6.44 31.10 -4.06
CA GLU A 193 -5.64 32.27 -3.71
C GLU A 193 -4.30 31.90 -3.07
N ARG A 194 -4.30 30.90 -2.18
CA ARG A 194 -3.06 30.37 -1.58
C ARG A 194 -2.13 29.74 -2.62
N ILE A 195 -2.67 28.98 -3.58
CA ILE A 195 -1.88 28.43 -4.70
C ILE A 195 -1.32 29.56 -5.57
N GLN A 196 -2.11 30.58 -5.88
CA GLN A 196 -1.63 31.75 -6.63
C GLN A 196 -0.56 32.54 -5.88
N ALA A 197 -0.67 32.66 -4.56
CA ALA A 197 0.36 33.29 -3.72
C ALA A 197 1.66 32.48 -3.75
N ALA A 198 1.58 31.15 -3.59
CA ALA A 198 2.72 30.25 -3.75
C ALA A 198 3.32 30.34 -5.16
N PHE A 199 2.48 30.56 -6.18
CA PHE A 199 2.96 30.76 -7.53
C PHE A 199 3.80 32.03 -7.70
N ARG A 200 3.33 33.14 -7.13
CA ARG A 200 4.00 34.45 -7.14
C ARG A 200 5.31 34.46 -6.33
N ALA A 201 5.43 33.62 -5.32
CA ALA A 201 6.65 33.50 -4.51
C ALA A 201 7.82 32.80 -5.25
N SER A 202 7.56 32.16 -6.39
CA SER A 202 8.60 31.52 -7.20
C SER A 202 9.35 32.53 -8.07
N GLN A 203 10.63 32.27 -8.34
CA GLN A 203 11.43 33.05 -9.28
C GLN A 203 11.01 32.86 -10.75
N GLN A 204 10.20 31.85 -11.06
CA GLN A 204 9.69 31.61 -12.40
C GLN A 204 8.55 32.59 -12.74
N GLN A 205 8.68 33.30 -13.86
CA GLN A 205 7.63 34.20 -14.35
C GLN A 205 6.36 33.41 -14.67
N THR A 206 5.21 33.92 -14.20
CA THR A 206 3.90 33.37 -14.56
C THR A 206 3.45 34.04 -15.87
N PRO A 207 3.25 33.30 -16.96
CA PRO A 207 2.77 33.90 -18.20
C PRO A 207 1.38 34.50 -18.02
N ALA A 208 1.11 35.65 -18.63
CA ALA A 208 -0.19 36.31 -18.55
C ALA A 208 -1.36 35.42 -19.02
N ASN A 209 -1.10 34.47 -19.94
CA ASN A 209 -2.07 33.52 -20.49
C ASN A 209 -1.75 32.05 -20.13
N GLY A 210 -1.07 31.82 -19.01
CA GLY A 210 -0.77 30.45 -18.56
C GLY A 210 -2.06 29.65 -18.32
N THR A 211 -2.13 28.44 -18.89
CA THR A 211 -3.22 27.50 -18.59
C THR A 211 -2.82 26.61 -17.41
N PRO A 212 -3.38 26.82 -16.20
CA PRO A 212 -2.98 26.03 -15.04
C PRO A 212 -3.39 24.58 -15.21
N ARG A 213 -2.67 23.71 -14.53
CA ARG A 213 -2.90 22.27 -14.56
C ARG A 213 -2.57 21.64 -13.24
N PHE A 214 -3.42 20.73 -12.77
CA PHE A 214 -3.17 19.92 -11.59
C PHE A 214 -2.85 18.49 -11.99
N GLU A 215 -1.90 17.90 -11.29
CA GLU A 215 -1.65 16.47 -11.30
C GLU A 215 -1.87 15.93 -9.89
N MET A 216 -2.94 15.15 -9.71
CA MET A 216 -3.32 14.57 -8.43
C MET A 216 -3.00 13.08 -8.40
N ILE A 217 -2.58 12.56 -7.25
CA ILE A 217 -2.53 11.12 -7.01
C ILE A 217 -3.97 10.61 -6.99
N GLY A 218 -4.25 9.55 -7.74
CA GLY A 218 -5.60 9.03 -7.90
C GLY A 218 -6.14 8.21 -6.73
N ASN A 219 -5.71 8.52 -5.51
CA ASN A 219 -6.18 7.91 -4.27
C ASN A 219 -6.31 9.00 -3.20
N VAL A 220 -7.35 8.89 -2.37
CA VAL A 220 -7.48 9.69 -1.15
C VAL A 220 -6.70 9.04 -0.02
N PHE A 221 -5.92 9.83 0.70
CA PHE A 221 -5.19 9.39 1.88
C PHE A 221 -5.97 9.74 3.13
N TYR A 222 -6.08 8.82 4.08
CA TYR A 222 -6.85 9.04 5.31
C TYR A 222 -5.91 8.98 6.52
N ARG A 223 -6.01 9.98 7.41
CA ARG A 223 -5.26 10.01 8.66
C ARG A 223 -6.03 10.73 9.75
N GLY A 224 -6.21 10.08 10.89
CA GLY A 224 -6.99 10.62 12.00
C GLY A 224 -8.42 10.93 11.55
N ARG A 225 -8.81 12.20 11.62
CA ARG A 225 -10.13 12.71 11.18
C ARG A 225 -10.09 13.43 9.83
N GLY A 226 -8.97 13.34 9.11
CA GLY A 226 -8.76 14.02 7.83
C GLY A 226 -8.69 13.05 6.66
N ALA A 227 -9.19 13.52 5.51
CA ALA A 227 -8.93 12.94 4.20
C ALA A 227 -8.05 13.92 3.41
N TYR A 228 -7.15 13.40 2.57
CA TYR A 228 -6.13 14.20 1.90
C TYR A 228 -6.07 13.84 0.42
N LEU A 229 -6.23 14.84 -0.44
CA LEU A 229 -5.90 14.73 -1.86
C LEU A 229 -4.54 15.38 -2.07
N ILE A 230 -3.60 14.60 -2.60
CA ILE A 230 -2.21 15.00 -2.77
C ILE A 230 -1.90 15.16 -4.24
N GLY A 231 -1.18 16.20 -4.59
CA GLY A 231 -0.80 16.44 -5.97
C GLY A 231 0.17 17.59 -6.13
N ARG A 232 0.19 18.13 -7.33
CA ARG A 232 0.97 19.31 -7.68
C ARG A 232 0.24 20.19 -8.67
N ALA A 233 0.39 21.49 -8.50
CA ALA A 233 -0.18 22.52 -9.35
C ALA A 233 0.92 23.14 -10.21
N PHE A 234 0.63 23.28 -11.51
CA PHE A 234 1.47 23.91 -12.51
C PHE A 234 0.80 25.21 -12.98
N ARG A 235 1.59 26.25 -13.18
CA ARG A 235 1.14 27.52 -13.79
C ARG A 235 0.74 27.34 -15.25
N ASP A 236 1.52 26.53 -15.97
CA ASP A 236 1.36 26.26 -17.40
C ASP A 236 2.09 24.96 -17.80
N LYS A 237 2.10 24.65 -19.11
CA LYS A 237 2.73 23.45 -19.67
C LYS A 237 4.26 23.42 -19.54
N GLY A 238 4.91 24.57 -19.50
CA GLY A 238 6.35 24.76 -19.36
C GLY A 238 6.83 25.00 -17.93
N ASP A 239 5.94 24.92 -16.94
CA ASP A 239 6.29 25.13 -15.53
C ASP A 239 7.25 24.03 -15.01
N LYS A 240 8.47 24.45 -14.63
CA LYS A 240 9.52 23.58 -14.11
C LYS A 240 9.55 23.54 -12.59
N ALA A 241 8.78 24.41 -11.93
CA ALA A 241 8.69 24.55 -10.49
C ALA A 241 7.22 24.46 -10.02
N PRO A 242 6.58 23.29 -10.18
CA PRO A 242 5.22 23.10 -9.71
C PRO A 242 5.14 23.19 -8.18
N VAL A 243 4.01 23.68 -7.68
CA VAL A 243 3.74 23.75 -6.25
C VAL A 243 3.13 22.43 -5.80
N ALA A 244 3.73 21.77 -4.82
CA ALA A 244 3.13 20.61 -4.17
C ALA A 244 1.88 21.05 -3.40
N ILE A 245 0.78 20.30 -3.53
CA ILE A 245 -0.49 20.58 -2.84
C ILE A 245 -0.93 19.36 -2.02
N ALA A 246 -1.39 19.64 -0.81
CA ALA A 246 -2.04 18.67 0.07
C ALA A 246 -3.36 19.28 0.53
N LEU A 247 -4.46 18.87 -0.10
CA LEU A 247 -5.80 19.36 0.19
C LEU A 247 -6.36 18.58 1.37
N CYS A 248 -6.43 19.22 2.53
CA CYS A 248 -6.91 18.60 3.78
C CYS A 248 -8.42 18.78 3.90
N LEU A 249 -9.14 17.66 3.95
CA LEU A 249 -10.60 17.62 4.04
C LEU A 249 -11.01 17.20 5.44
N ARG A 250 -11.94 17.94 6.05
CA ARG A 250 -12.36 17.75 7.43
C ARG A 250 -13.87 17.88 7.57
N HIS A 251 -14.41 17.35 8.66
CA HIS A 251 -15.77 17.64 9.12
C HIS A 251 -15.68 18.62 10.30
N GLU A 252 -15.71 19.94 10.04
CA GLU A 252 -15.56 20.94 11.10
C GLU A 252 -16.82 21.09 11.95
N ASN A 253 -17.99 21.14 11.30
CA ASN A 253 -19.27 21.39 11.96
C ASN A 253 -20.18 20.14 12.00
N GLU A 254 -19.62 18.96 11.73
CA GLU A 254 -20.35 17.69 11.64
C GLU A 254 -21.47 17.64 10.58
N THR A 255 -21.68 18.69 9.79
CA THR A 255 -22.74 18.77 8.77
C THR A 255 -22.31 18.27 7.39
N GLY A 256 -21.02 18.31 7.08
CA GLY A 256 -20.47 17.92 5.79
C GLY A 256 -18.95 18.08 5.74
N ILE A 257 -18.39 17.98 4.53
CA ILE A 257 -16.97 18.12 4.25
C ILE A 257 -16.64 19.59 3.98
N ASP A 258 -15.55 20.05 4.58
CA ASP A 258 -14.91 21.33 4.31
C ASP A 258 -13.45 21.10 3.90
N LEU A 259 -12.96 21.91 2.95
CA LEU A 259 -11.54 22.00 2.63
C LEU A 259 -10.90 22.99 3.61
N ASP A 260 -9.87 22.54 4.31
CA ASP A 260 -9.02 23.35 5.19
C ASP A 260 -8.15 24.27 4.31
N ALA A 261 -8.72 25.44 3.99
CA ALA A 261 -8.30 26.36 2.94
C ALA A 261 -7.81 27.70 3.46
#